data_AF-A0A8X7X3M6-F1
#
_entry.id   AF-A0A8X7X3M6-F1
#
_cell.length_a   1.000
_cell.length_b   1.000
_cell.length_c   1.000
_cell.angle_alpha   90.00
_cell.angle_beta   90.00
_cell.angle_gamma   90.00
#
_symmetry.space_group_name_H-M   'P 1'
#
loop_
_entity.id
_entity.type
_entity.pdbx_description
1 polymer ?
#
loop_
_entity_poly.entity_id
_entity_poly.type
_entity_poly.pdbx_seq_one_letter_code
_entity_poly.pdbx_strand_id
1 'polypeptide(L)'
;MSEDEERFDGMLLAMAQQHEGGVQELVNTFFSFLRRKTDFFTGGDSGAAEKLVKEVFSHHNSLAQKAQKDKAAKLEREAREKAERAAILAAEKSSKHDKEEPRIKELTDEEAERLQSEIEKKKKTENSTASTEDRTSEVDNKGIVIPFDVRFRLKGKDVVVDFQRRHLKVGLKGHPPVIDCDMYNDVKVEESSWLIEDGKAITIHLEKLSDLDGETRSMVEKMMYDQRQKSMGLPTSDEQKKQDILKKYEDVREVTAKVVGNENSTRHMCCTAALLAVPEN
;
A
#
# COMPACT_ATOMS: atom_id res chain seq x y z
N MET A 1 24.41 -13.48 -6.91
CA MET A 1 25.49 -13.06 -6.01
C MET A 1 26.05 -14.32 -5.40
N SER A 2 27.37 -14.45 -5.35
CA SER A 2 28.03 -15.60 -4.72
C SER A 2 28.09 -15.38 -3.21
N GLU A 3 27.93 -16.44 -2.41
CA GLU A 3 27.96 -16.35 -0.93
C GLU A 3 29.26 -15.73 -0.39
N ASP A 4 30.35 -15.81 -1.17
CA ASP A 4 31.64 -15.21 -0.83
C ASP A 4 31.65 -13.68 -0.93
N GLU A 5 30.81 -13.08 -1.79
CA GLU A 5 30.72 -11.62 -1.94
C GLU A 5 30.06 -10.96 -0.73
N GLU A 6 29.07 -11.61 -0.12
CA GLU A 6 28.27 -11.06 0.99
C GLU A 6 28.90 -11.29 2.37
N ARG A 7 29.94 -12.12 2.44
CA ARG A 7 30.59 -12.53 3.70
C ARG A 7 31.12 -11.35 4.53
N PHE A 8 31.61 -10.30 3.87
CA PHE A 8 32.20 -9.14 4.53
C PHE A 8 31.23 -7.96 4.66
N ASP A 9 30.02 -8.05 4.09
CA ASP A 9 29.06 -6.96 4.05
C ASP A 9 28.65 -6.52 5.44
N GLY A 10 28.45 -7.45 6.38
CA GLY A 10 28.09 -7.10 7.76
C GLY A 10 29.16 -6.24 8.46
N MET A 11 30.44 -6.51 8.20
CA MET A 11 31.55 -5.72 8.77
C MET A 11 31.68 -4.36 8.07
N LEU A 12 31.57 -4.33 6.73
CA LEU A 12 31.65 -3.11 5.95
C LEU A 12 30.45 -2.18 6.23
N LEU A 13 29.27 -2.74 6.45
CA LEU A 13 28.06 -1.99 6.80
C LEU A 13 28.18 -1.38 8.19
N ALA A 14 28.69 -2.14 9.17
CA ALA A 14 28.95 -1.61 10.51
C ALA A 14 29.95 -0.45 10.47
N MET A 15 31.00 -0.54 9.64
CA MET A 15 31.92 0.57 9.41
C MET A 15 31.21 1.75 8.74
N ALA A 16 30.39 1.52 7.71
CA ALA A 16 29.67 2.59 7.00
C ALA A 16 28.71 3.36 7.92
N GLN A 17 28.01 2.68 8.83
CA GLN A 17 27.08 3.29 9.78
C GLN A 17 27.78 4.19 10.82
N GLN A 18 29.05 3.92 11.12
CA GLN A 18 29.84 4.71 12.08
C GLN A 18 30.41 6.00 11.48
N HIS A 19 30.39 6.16 10.15
CA HIS A 19 30.88 7.37 9.48
C HIS A 19 29.71 8.33 9.19
N GLU A 20 29.63 9.42 9.94
CA GLU A 20 28.60 10.45 9.75
C GLU A 20 28.79 11.24 8.44
N GLY A 21 30.03 11.30 7.91
CA GLY A 21 30.36 11.92 6.62
C GLY A 21 30.02 11.07 5.38
N GLY A 22 29.35 9.93 5.57
CA GLY A 22 28.90 9.05 4.50
C GLY A 22 30.02 8.34 3.75
N VAL A 23 29.79 8.04 2.48
CA VAL A 23 30.65 7.15 1.67
C VAL A 23 32.05 7.75 1.42
N GLN A 24 32.18 9.07 1.31
CA GLN A 24 33.47 9.70 1.06
C GLN A 24 34.44 9.49 2.23
N GLU A 25 33.94 9.59 3.45
CA GLU A 25 34.74 9.37 4.67
C GLU A 25 35.12 7.90 4.82
N LEU A 26 34.19 6.98 4.55
CA LEU A 26 34.45 5.54 4.54
C LEU A 26 35.58 5.17 3.55
N VAL A 27 35.52 5.68 2.32
CA VAL A 27 36.55 5.43 1.30
C VAL A 27 37.90 6.00 1.75
N ASN A 28 37.91 7.20 2.34
CA ASN A 28 39.14 7.78 2.88
C ASN A 28 39.72 6.93 4.02
N THR A 29 38.89 6.44 4.94
CA THR A 29 39.30 5.53 6.02
C THR A 29 39.91 4.24 5.46
N PHE A 30 39.35 3.68 4.39
CA PHE A 30 39.88 2.51 3.71
C PHE A 30 41.28 2.75 3.13
N PHE A 31 41.48 3.83 2.35
CA PHE A 31 42.80 4.17 1.82
C PHE A 31 43.80 4.55 2.92
N SER A 32 43.32 5.17 4.00
CA SER A 32 44.11 5.49 5.19
C SER A 32 44.60 4.23 5.90
N PHE A 33 43.79 3.18 5.95
CA PHE A 33 44.18 1.85 6.43
C PHE A 33 45.21 1.19 5.50
N LEU A 34 44.94 1.16 4.19
CA LEU A 34 45.86 0.58 3.20
C LEU A 34 47.25 1.21 3.29
N ARG A 35 47.34 2.55 3.42
CA ARG A 35 48.62 3.24 3.59
C ARG A 35 49.40 2.84 4.84
N ARG A 36 48.73 2.51 5.95
CA ARG A 36 49.38 2.26 7.24
C ARG A 36 49.65 0.79 7.54
N LYS A 37 48.81 -0.10 7.03
CA LYS A 37 48.79 -1.52 7.41
C LYS A 37 49.10 -2.46 6.25
N THR A 38 49.27 -1.92 5.05
CA THR A 38 49.59 -2.70 3.86
C THR A 38 50.72 -2.03 3.08
N ASP A 39 51.34 -2.78 2.19
CA ASP A 39 52.33 -2.33 1.23
C ASP A 39 51.70 -1.78 -0.07
N PHE A 40 50.39 -1.54 -0.08
CA PHE A 40 49.64 -1.14 -1.28
C PHE A 40 50.26 0.02 -2.08
N PHE A 41 50.83 1.03 -1.40
CA PHE A 41 51.47 2.18 -2.04
C PHE A 41 52.99 2.05 -2.21
N THR A 42 53.63 1.06 -1.58
CA THR A 42 55.10 0.94 -1.51
C THR A 42 55.64 -0.36 -2.08
N GLY A 43 54.80 -1.36 -2.32
CA GLY A 43 55.18 -2.72 -2.68
C GLY A 43 55.25 -3.01 -4.19
N GLY A 44 54.87 -2.05 -5.05
CA GLY A 44 54.81 -2.26 -6.50
C GLY A 44 55.43 -1.13 -7.33
N ASP A 45 55.42 -1.32 -8.65
CA ASP A 45 55.91 -0.32 -9.61
C ASP A 45 55.11 1.00 -9.50
N SER A 46 55.78 2.11 -9.83
CA SER A 46 55.17 3.45 -9.80
C SER A 46 53.89 3.48 -10.65
N GLY A 47 52.73 3.64 -10.00
CA GLY A 47 51.41 3.68 -10.64
C GLY A 47 50.62 2.36 -10.64
N ALA A 48 51.17 1.26 -10.10
CA ALA A 48 50.47 -0.02 -9.99
C ALA A 48 49.20 0.07 -9.13
N ALA A 49 49.29 0.78 -8.00
CA ALA A 49 48.16 1.02 -7.09
C ALA A 49 46.98 1.73 -7.78
N GLU A 50 47.28 2.75 -8.60
CA GLU A 50 46.26 3.51 -9.31
C GLU A 50 45.58 2.67 -10.40
N LYS A 51 46.36 1.86 -11.13
CA LYS A 51 45.83 0.96 -12.15
C LYS A 51 44.88 -0.07 -11.54
N LEU A 52 45.26 -0.66 -10.40
CA LEU A 52 44.43 -1.64 -9.70
C LEU A 52 43.09 -1.05 -9.26
N VAL A 53 43.09 0.14 -8.65
CA VAL A 53 41.84 0.82 -8.24
C VAL A 53 40.95 1.11 -9.45
N LYS A 54 41.54 1.61 -10.54
CA LYS A 54 40.77 1.91 -11.78
C LYS A 54 40.16 0.64 -12.39
N GLU A 55 40.89 -0.46 -12.40
CA GLU A 55 40.42 -1.75 -12.93
C GLU A 55 39.27 -2.32 -12.10
N VAL A 56 39.45 -2.41 -10.77
CA VAL A 56 38.40 -2.88 -9.85
C VAL A 56 37.16 -1.99 -9.90
N PHE A 57 37.35 -0.67 -9.94
CA PHE A 57 36.26 0.28 -10.11
C PHE A 57 35.51 0.07 -11.42
N SER A 58 36.22 -0.07 -12.54
CA SER A 58 35.62 -0.29 -13.86
C SER A 58 34.80 -1.59 -13.89
N HIS A 59 35.33 -2.66 -13.30
CA HIS A 59 34.64 -3.95 -13.19
C HIS A 59 33.31 -3.83 -12.43
N HIS A 60 33.33 -3.32 -11.19
CA HIS A 60 32.12 -3.20 -10.38
C HIS A 60 31.14 -2.15 -10.92
N ASN A 61 31.62 -1.07 -11.52
CA ASN A 61 30.76 -0.10 -12.20
C ASN A 61 30.02 -0.73 -13.40
N SER A 62 30.68 -1.60 -14.16
CA SER A 62 30.03 -2.32 -15.27
C SER A 62 28.93 -3.26 -14.79
N LEU A 63 29.15 -3.97 -13.68
CA LEU A 63 28.15 -4.84 -13.04
C LEU A 63 26.96 -4.04 -12.52
N ALA A 64 27.22 -2.91 -11.85
CA ALA A 64 26.18 -2.03 -11.35
C ALA A 64 25.32 -1.46 -12.50
N GLN A 65 25.94 -0.98 -13.58
CA GLN A 65 25.22 -0.47 -14.74
C GLN A 65 24.40 -1.56 -15.45
N LYS A 66 24.94 -2.77 -15.57
CA LYS A 66 24.22 -3.91 -16.14
C LYS A 66 23.01 -4.29 -15.28
N ALA A 67 23.18 -4.39 -13.97
CA ALA A 67 22.08 -4.68 -13.05
C ALA A 67 20.97 -3.62 -13.11
N GLN A 68 21.33 -2.33 -13.23
CA GLN A 68 20.36 -1.24 -13.41
C GLN A 68 19.61 -1.35 -14.74
N LYS A 69 20.33 -1.62 -15.84
CA LYS A 69 19.72 -1.82 -17.17
C LYS A 69 18.80 -3.03 -17.20
N ASP A 70 19.21 -4.16 -16.62
CA ASP A 70 18.42 -5.39 -16.55
C ASP A 70 17.14 -5.17 -15.72
N LYS A 71 17.24 -4.44 -14.59
CA LYS A 71 16.09 -4.07 -13.77
C LYS A 71 15.12 -3.14 -14.53
N ALA A 72 15.64 -2.14 -15.25
CA ALA A 72 14.83 -1.24 -16.06
C ALA A 72 14.14 -1.98 -17.22
N ALA A 73 14.86 -2.85 -17.94
CA ALA A 73 14.32 -3.65 -19.03
C ALA A 73 13.26 -4.65 -18.55
N LYS A 74 13.43 -5.23 -17.35
CA LYS A 74 12.42 -6.10 -16.74
C LYS A 74 11.12 -5.33 -16.45
N LEU A 75 11.23 -4.15 -15.84
CA LEU A 75 10.07 -3.30 -15.56
C LEU A 75 9.37 -2.82 -16.85
N GLU A 76 10.14 -2.48 -17.89
CA GLU A 76 9.60 -2.08 -19.19
C GLU A 76 8.89 -3.25 -19.89
N ARG A 77 9.45 -4.46 -19.83
CA ARG A 77 8.82 -5.67 -20.37
C ARG A 77 7.51 -5.99 -19.65
N GLU A 78 7.52 -5.93 -18.33
CA GLU A 78 6.31 -6.13 -17.50
C GLU A 78 5.24 -5.07 -17.82
N ALA A 79 5.63 -3.80 -18.02
CA ALA A 79 4.72 -2.74 -18.43
C ALA A 79 4.15 -2.96 -19.84
N ARG A 80 4.98 -3.41 -20.80
CA ARG A 80 4.55 -3.71 -22.17
C ARG A 80 3.58 -4.90 -22.22
N GLU A 81 3.88 -5.97 -21.49
CA GLU A 81 2.99 -7.14 -21.39
C GLU A 81 1.65 -6.75 -20.73
N LYS A 82 1.67 -5.88 -19.72
CA LYS A 82 0.44 -5.35 -19.10
C LYS A 82 -0.37 -4.48 -20.05
N ALA A 83 0.28 -3.64 -20.86
CA ALA A 83 -0.36 -2.81 -21.86
C ALA A 83 -0.98 -3.65 -23.01
N GLU A 84 -0.26 -4.68 -23.47
CA GLU A 84 -0.75 -5.59 -24.51
C GLU A 84 -1.96 -6.39 -24.03
N ARG A 85 -1.94 -6.91 -22.80
CA ARG A 85 -3.10 -7.58 -22.20
C ARG A 85 -4.30 -6.64 -22.06
N ALA A 86 -4.07 -5.38 -21.70
CA ALA A 86 -5.13 -4.37 -21.61
C ALA A 86 -5.73 -4.05 -22.98
N ALA A 87 -4.91 -3.99 -24.05
CA ALA A 87 -5.37 -3.75 -25.41
C ALA A 87 -6.19 -4.92 -25.97
N ILE A 88 -5.77 -6.17 -25.73
CA ILE A 88 -6.53 -7.37 -26.13
C ILE A 88 -7.90 -7.38 -25.42
N LEU A 89 -7.94 -7.11 -24.12
CA LEU A 89 -9.18 -7.03 -23.35
C LEU A 89 -10.11 -5.89 -23.82
N ALA A 90 -9.54 -4.76 -24.27
CA ALA A 90 -10.30 -3.66 -24.84
C ALA A 90 -10.87 -4.00 -26.22
N ALA A 91 -10.09 -4.66 -27.08
CA ALA A 91 -10.54 -5.12 -28.40
C ALA A 91 -11.60 -6.23 -28.30
N GLU A 92 -11.50 -7.14 -27.33
CA GLU A 92 -12.53 -8.13 -27.04
C GLU A 92 -13.84 -7.46 -26.58
N LYS A 93 -13.75 -6.38 -25.78
CA LYS A 93 -14.90 -5.59 -25.36
C LYS A 93 -15.54 -4.83 -26.52
N SER A 94 -14.76 -4.26 -27.44
CA SER A 94 -15.31 -3.57 -28.62
C SER A 94 -15.93 -4.54 -29.62
N SER A 95 -15.34 -5.74 -29.82
CA SER A 95 -15.93 -6.77 -30.69
C SER A 95 -17.28 -7.33 -30.19
N LYS A 96 -17.55 -7.21 -28.89
CA LYS A 96 -18.87 -7.50 -28.29
C LYS A 96 -19.85 -6.35 -28.44
N HIS A 97 -19.38 -5.12 -28.69
CA HIS A 97 -20.23 -3.95 -28.89
C HIS A 97 -20.73 -3.80 -30.33
N ASP A 98 -19.98 -4.28 -31.33
CA ASP A 98 -20.35 -4.23 -32.76
C ASP A 98 -21.55 -5.13 -33.16
N LYS A 99 -22.22 -5.79 -32.20
CA LYS A 99 -23.51 -6.46 -32.43
C LYS A 99 -24.73 -5.66 -31.97
N GLU A 100 -24.56 -4.49 -31.35
CA GLU A 100 -25.66 -3.60 -30.98
C GLU A 100 -25.25 -2.12 -31.16
N GLU A 101 -25.58 -1.54 -32.32
CA GLU A 101 -25.67 -0.07 -32.47
C GLU A 101 -26.96 0.44 -31.76
N PRO A 102 -26.92 1.64 -31.16
CA PRO A 102 -27.43 2.79 -31.91
C PRO A 102 -26.60 4.09 -31.78
N ARG A 103 -26.54 4.74 -32.94
CA ARG A 103 -26.14 6.11 -33.30
C ARG A 103 -26.78 7.22 -32.44
N ILE A 104 -26.00 8.21 -31.97
CA ILE A 104 -26.33 9.67 -31.89
C ILE A 104 -25.07 10.49 -31.52
N LYS A 105 -25.01 11.71 -32.08
CA LYS A 105 -23.92 12.70 -32.17
C LYS A 105 -23.62 13.51 -30.88
N GLU A 106 -22.41 14.09 -30.92
CA GLU A 106 -21.64 14.92 -29.97
C GLU A 106 -22.33 16.13 -29.32
N LEU A 107 -21.85 16.50 -28.12
CA LEU A 107 -21.85 17.87 -27.57
C LEU A 107 -20.55 18.12 -26.77
N THR A 108 -20.10 19.38 -26.79
CA THR A 108 -18.75 19.93 -26.56
C THR A 108 -18.32 20.13 -25.09
N ASP A 109 -17.00 20.10 -24.85
CA ASP A 109 -16.29 19.99 -23.55
C ASP A 109 -16.36 21.20 -22.58
N GLU A 110 -17.09 22.28 -22.88
CA GLU A 110 -17.04 23.52 -22.09
C GLU A 110 -18.01 23.57 -20.88
N GLU A 111 -19.01 22.69 -20.80
CA GLU A 111 -19.91 22.63 -19.62
C GLU A 111 -19.38 21.73 -18.48
N ALA A 112 -18.42 20.84 -18.76
CA ALA A 112 -17.92 19.87 -17.78
C ALA A 112 -17.01 20.50 -16.70
N GLU A 113 -16.27 21.56 -17.02
CA GLU A 113 -15.39 22.26 -16.06
C GLU A 113 -16.18 23.09 -15.04
N ARG A 114 -17.33 23.66 -15.41
CA ARG A 114 -18.14 24.47 -14.50
C ARG A 114 -18.70 23.65 -13.34
N LEU A 115 -19.07 22.40 -13.60
CA LEU A 115 -19.63 21.50 -12.60
C LEU A 115 -18.60 21.01 -11.56
N GLN A 116 -17.32 20.88 -11.92
CA GLN A 116 -16.27 20.42 -11.00
C GLN A 116 -15.93 21.47 -9.93
N SER A 117 -15.96 22.75 -10.29
CA SER A 117 -15.67 23.85 -9.37
C SER A 117 -16.75 24.05 -8.27
N GLU A 118 -17.98 23.59 -8.50
CA GLU A 118 -19.09 23.66 -7.54
C GLU A 118 -19.16 22.46 -6.59
N ILE A 119 -18.62 21.30 -6.99
CA ILE A 119 -18.55 20.10 -6.14
C ILE A 119 -17.46 20.24 -5.07
N GLU A 120 -16.32 20.89 -5.38
CA GLU A 120 -15.26 21.15 -4.38
C GLU A 120 -15.68 22.14 -3.30
N LYS A 121 -16.50 23.14 -3.64
CA LYS A 121 -17.05 24.08 -2.64
C LYS A 121 -18.11 23.44 -1.74
N LYS A 122 -18.83 22.41 -2.18
CA LYS A 122 -19.80 21.67 -1.35
C LYS A 122 -19.18 20.57 -0.48
N LYS A 123 -18.05 19.98 -0.87
CA LYS A 123 -17.32 19.01 -0.02
C LYS A 123 -16.68 19.62 1.22
N LYS A 124 -16.57 20.95 1.33
CA LYS A 124 -16.00 21.62 2.52
C LYS A 124 -17.03 21.83 3.66
N THR A 125 -18.31 21.54 3.44
CA THR A 125 -19.38 21.88 4.42
C THR A 125 -20.15 20.67 4.97
N GLU A 126 -19.97 19.46 4.42
CA GLU A 126 -20.72 18.26 4.85
C GLU A 126 -19.79 17.15 5.37
N ASN A 127 -18.98 17.46 6.39
CA ASN A 127 -18.24 16.45 7.16
C ASN A 127 -18.55 16.60 8.66
N SER A 128 -19.84 16.64 8.99
CA SER A 128 -20.30 16.44 10.36
C SER A 128 -21.57 15.58 10.34
N THR A 129 -21.56 14.57 11.20
CA THR A 129 -22.64 13.63 11.54
C THR A 129 -23.01 12.54 10.52
N ALA A 130 -22.34 11.38 10.63
CA ALA A 130 -23.00 10.10 10.94
C ALA A 130 -21.96 8.98 11.04
N SER A 131 -21.56 8.70 12.26
CA SER A 131 -20.85 7.51 12.71
C SER A 131 -21.68 6.24 12.46
N THR A 132 -21.12 5.27 11.76
CA THR A 132 -21.44 3.86 11.94
C THR A 132 -20.12 3.10 11.89
N GLU A 133 -19.90 2.36 12.96
CA GLU A 133 -18.65 1.80 13.42
C GLU A 133 -18.04 0.84 12.40
N ASP A 134 -17.14 1.37 11.58
CA ASP A 134 -16.08 0.57 11.01
C ASP A 134 -15.13 0.26 12.18
N ARG A 135 -15.05 -1.01 12.59
CA ARG A 135 -13.98 -1.45 13.49
C ARG A 135 -12.69 -1.42 12.66
N THR A 136 -12.16 -0.22 12.45
CA THR A 136 -10.72 -0.03 12.30
C THR A 136 -10.13 -0.58 13.58
N SER A 137 -9.74 -1.84 13.53
CA SER A 137 -9.00 -2.46 14.60
C SER A 137 -7.60 -1.85 14.53
N GLU A 138 -7.49 -0.62 15.04
CA GLU A 138 -6.29 -0.07 15.65
C GLU A 138 -6.02 -0.98 16.85
N VAL A 139 -5.60 -2.21 16.57
CA VAL A 139 -5.27 -3.18 17.61
C VAL A 139 -3.90 -2.74 18.07
N ASP A 140 -3.95 -1.94 19.13
CA ASP A 140 -2.88 -1.69 20.06
C ASP A 140 -1.87 -2.83 20.05
N ASN A 141 -0.59 -2.48 19.96
CA ASN A 141 0.56 -3.32 20.32
C ASN A 141 0.54 -3.66 21.83
N LYS A 142 -0.60 -4.14 22.34
CA LYS A 142 -0.84 -4.46 23.73
C LYS A 142 -0.34 -5.87 23.96
N GLY A 143 0.87 -5.97 24.49
CA GLY A 143 1.47 -7.25 24.89
C GLY A 143 0.55 -8.01 25.87
N ILE A 144 0.50 -9.34 25.72
CA ILE A 144 -0.24 -10.24 26.61
C ILE A 144 0.63 -10.47 27.85
N VAL A 145 0.17 -10.06 29.03
CA VAL A 145 0.89 -10.23 30.30
C VAL A 145 0.32 -11.43 31.06
N ILE A 146 1.18 -12.40 31.38
CA ILE A 146 0.84 -13.62 32.12
C ILE A 146 1.58 -13.60 33.45
N PRO A 147 0.90 -13.32 34.57
CA PRO A 147 1.51 -13.35 35.89
C PRO A 147 1.68 -14.79 36.38
N PHE A 148 2.86 -15.13 36.91
CA PHE A 148 3.12 -16.39 37.60
C PHE A 148 3.37 -16.12 39.09
N ASP A 149 2.59 -16.77 39.94
CA ASP A 149 2.79 -16.69 41.39
C ASP A 149 3.83 -17.73 41.84
N VAL A 150 5.10 -17.36 41.74
CA VAL A 150 6.24 -18.19 42.15
C VAL A 150 6.99 -17.55 43.31
N ARG A 151 7.48 -18.40 44.23
CA ARG A 151 8.26 -17.98 45.42
C ARG A 151 9.70 -17.55 45.10
N PHE A 152 10.13 -17.74 43.86
CA PHE A 152 11.47 -17.42 43.37
C PHE A 152 11.38 -16.51 42.15
N ARG A 153 12.46 -15.76 41.85
CA ARG A 153 12.51 -14.88 40.69
C ARG A 153 12.67 -15.69 39.40
N LEU A 154 11.73 -15.57 38.46
CA LEU A 154 11.77 -16.25 37.17
C LEU A 154 13.02 -15.88 36.37
N LYS A 155 13.65 -16.90 35.79
CA LYS A 155 14.75 -16.76 34.82
C LYS A 155 14.36 -17.44 33.52
N GLY A 156 14.99 -17.07 32.41
CA GLY A 156 14.72 -17.67 31.10
C GLY A 156 14.91 -19.20 31.03
N LYS A 157 15.65 -19.80 31.98
CA LYS A 157 15.81 -21.26 32.07
C LYS A 157 14.58 -22.00 32.60
N ASP A 158 13.73 -21.28 33.33
CA ASP A 158 12.55 -21.83 34.03
C ASP A 158 11.26 -21.63 33.22
N VAL A 159 11.35 -20.93 32.10
CA VAL A 159 10.23 -20.55 31.22
C VAL A 159 10.35 -21.29 29.90
N VAL A 160 9.21 -21.77 29.39
CA VAL A 160 9.07 -22.35 28.06
C VAL A 160 8.04 -21.53 27.29
N VAL A 161 8.51 -20.78 26.28
CA VAL A 161 7.67 -20.09 25.30
C VAL A 161 8.03 -20.66 23.94
N ASP A 162 7.05 -21.27 23.28
CA ASP A 162 7.19 -21.79 21.91
C ASP A 162 6.17 -21.08 21.01
N PHE A 163 6.69 -20.41 19.98
CA PHE A 163 5.92 -19.71 18.98
C PHE A 163 5.87 -20.55 17.72
N GLN A 164 4.68 -20.94 17.31
CA GLN A 164 4.43 -21.54 16.01
C GLN A 164 3.48 -20.66 15.21
N ARG A 165 3.46 -20.84 13.89
CA ARG A 165 2.71 -19.96 12.97
C ARG A 165 1.23 -19.81 13.34
N ARG A 166 0.58 -20.87 13.81
CA ARG A 166 -0.82 -20.85 14.29
C ARG A 166 -0.99 -21.45 15.69
N HIS A 167 0.06 -21.54 16.49
CA HIS A 167 -0.04 -22.19 17.79
C HIS A 167 0.91 -21.52 18.78
N LEU A 168 0.40 -21.22 19.98
CA LEU A 168 1.16 -20.56 21.03
C LEU A 168 1.17 -21.43 22.28
N LYS A 169 2.39 -21.69 22.78
CA LYS A 169 2.59 -22.45 24.00
C LYS A 169 3.44 -21.67 24.99
N VAL A 170 2.90 -21.48 26.20
CA VAL A 170 3.53 -20.72 27.27
C VAL A 170 3.40 -21.48 28.58
N GLY A 171 4.50 -21.71 29.28
CA GLY A 171 4.49 -22.38 30.57
C GLY A 171 5.80 -22.28 31.34
N LEU A 172 5.79 -22.86 32.54
CA LEU A 172 7.00 -23.08 33.33
C LEU A 172 7.60 -24.45 33.03
N LYS A 173 8.92 -24.55 33.06
CA LYS A 173 9.64 -25.78 32.80
C LYS A 173 9.26 -26.86 33.83
N GLY A 174 8.75 -27.99 33.34
CA GLY A 174 8.33 -29.12 34.19
C GLY A 174 6.91 -29.01 34.74
N HIS A 175 6.20 -27.92 34.47
CA HIS A 175 4.78 -27.76 34.81
C HIS A 175 3.91 -27.84 33.55
N PRO A 176 2.61 -28.15 33.68
CA PRO A 176 1.70 -28.07 32.56
C PRO A 176 1.69 -26.64 31.98
N PRO A 177 1.68 -26.50 30.64
CA PRO A 177 1.58 -25.20 29.98
C PRO A 177 0.34 -24.44 30.44
N VAL A 178 0.49 -23.14 30.69
CA VAL A 178 -0.62 -22.25 31.06
C VAL A 178 -1.44 -21.88 29.82
N ILE A 179 -0.76 -21.70 28.68
CA ILE A 179 -1.38 -21.47 27.38
C ILE A 179 -0.84 -22.55 26.45
N ASP A 180 -1.74 -23.30 25.83
CA ASP A 180 -1.47 -24.27 24.76
C ASP A 180 -2.71 -24.20 23.86
N CYS A 181 -2.69 -23.29 22.89
CA CYS A 181 -3.85 -23.03 22.04
C CYS A 181 -3.47 -22.63 20.62
N ASP A 182 -4.36 -22.97 19.69
CA ASP A 182 -4.26 -22.55 18.30
C ASP A 182 -4.71 -21.09 18.16
N MET A 183 -3.92 -20.32 17.43
CA MET A 183 -4.19 -18.92 17.14
C MET A 183 -5.14 -18.78 15.96
N TYR A 184 -6.03 -17.77 16.04
CA TYR A 184 -7.02 -17.52 14.99
C TYR A 184 -6.36 -17.14 13.66
N ASN A 185 -5.34 -16.27 13.71
CA ASN A 185 -4.56 -15.82 12.56
C ASN A 185 -3.12 -16.33 12.64
N ASP A 186 -2.47 -16.35 11.48
CA ASP A 186 -1.06 -16.68 11.37
C ASP A 186 -0.21 -15.56 12.01
N VAL A 187 0.87 -15.95 12.67
CA VAL A 187 1.79 -15.05 13.39
C VAL A 187 3.20 -15.20 12.82
N LYS A 188 3.89 -14.07 12.69
CA LYS A 188 5.31 -14.03 12.36
C LYS A 188 6.11 -14.44 13.58
N VAL A 189 6.63 -15.67 13.54
CA VAL A 189 7.39 -16.26 14.64
C VAL A 189 8.66 -15.44 14.95
N GLU A 190 9.39 -15.01 13.93
CA GLU A 190 10.66 -14.27 14.08
C GLU A 190 10.49 -12.85 14.64
N GLU A 191 9.35 -12.20 14.40
CA GLU A 191 9.05 -10.86 14.89
C GLU A 191 8.30 -10.88 16.24
N SER A 192 7.89 -12.06 16.72
CA SER A 192 7.25 -12.21 18.03
C SER A 192 8.30 -12.34 19.13
N SER A 193 8.07 -11.66 20.25
CA SER A 193 9.02 -11.61 21.36
C SER A 193 8.35 -11.81 22.71
N TRP A 194 9.12 -12.23 23.70
CA TRP A 194 8.66 -12.35 25.08
C TRP A 194 9.71 -11.80 26.04
N LEU A 195 9.24 -11.24 27.14
CA LEU A 195 10.03 -10.59 28.15
C LEU A 195 9.56 -11.04 29.53
N ILE A 196 10.47 -11.10 30.50
CA ILE A 196 10.12 -11.35 31.90
C ILE A 196 10.09 -10.01 32.61
N GLU A 197 8.91 -9.58 33.03
CA GLU A 197 8.69 -8.34 33.78
C GLU A 197 8.71 -8.64 35.29
N ASP A 198 9.50 -7.86 36.03
CA ASP A 198 9.70 -7.95 37.48
C ASP A 198 10.13 -9.33 38.03
N GLY A 199 10.51 -10.25 37.14
CA GLY A 199 10.85 -11.62 37.50
C GLY A 199 9.65 -12.45 37.99
N LYS A 200 8.41 -12.01 37.70
CA LYS A 200 7.18 -12.71 38.10
C LYS A 200 6.13 -12.77 36.99
N ALA A 201 6.14 -11.83 36.05
CA ALA A 201 5.22 -11.84 34.91
C ALA A 201 5.97 -12.06 33.60
N ILE A 202 5.31 -12.70 32.64
CA ILE A 202 5.80 -12.87 31.27
C ILE A 202 4.95 -12.02 30.35
N THR A 203 5.57 -11.11 29.62
CA THR A 203 4.91 -10.24 28.65
C THR A 203 5.25 -10.73 27.25
N ILE A 204 4.23 -11.01 26.45
CA ILE A 204 4.34 -11.59 25.11
C ILE A 204 3.84 -10.57 24.07
N HIS A 205 4.67 -10.30 23.08
CA HIS A 205 4.34 -9.48 21.92
C HIS A 205 4.24 -10.40 20.69
N LEU A 206 3.09 -10.37 20.02
CA LEU A 206 2.80 -11.22 18.86
C LEU A 206 2.59 -10.33 17.65
N GLU A 207 3.36 -10.57 16.59
CA GLU A 207 3.22 -9.85 15.33
C GLU A 207 2.40 -10.66 14.34
N LYS A 208 1.28 -10.12 13.88
CA LYS A 208 0.38 -10.84 12.97
C LYS A 208 1.03 -10.97 11.60
N LEU A 209 1.06 -12.20 11.07
CA LEU A 209 1.42 -12.43 9.67
C LEU A 209 0.26 -11.97 8.79
N SER A 210 0.34 -10.71 8.36
CA SER A 210 -0.54 -10.19 7.33
C SER A 210 -0.03 -10.71 5.99
N ASP A 211 -0.70 -11.71 5.41
CA ASP A 211 -0.27 -12.28 4.13
C ASP A 211 -0.29 -11.27 2.96
N LEU A 212 -0.97 -10.12 3.12
CA LEU A 212 -0.96 -8.98 2.20
C LEU A 212 -1.27 -7.67 2.92
N ASP A 213 -0.62 -6.56 2.50
CA ASP A 213 -1.02 -5.20 2.86
C ASP A 213 -2.51 -5.00 2.58
N GLY A 214 -3.24 -4.35 3.50
CA GLY A 214 -4.72 -4.22 3.46
C GLY A 214 -5.27 -3.69 2.13
N GLU A 215 -4.49 -2.84 1.45
CA GLU A 215 -4.79 -2.33 0.12
C GLU A 215 -4.79 -3.43 -0.95
N THR A 216 -3.82 -4.35 -0.90
CA THR A 216 -3.69 -5.46 -1.84
C THR A 216 -4.75 -6.53 -1.56
N ARG A 217 -5.13 -6.74 -0.29
CA ARG A 217 -6.25 -7.63 0.08
C ARG A 217 -7.59 -7.12 -0.48
N SER A 218 -7.87 -5.83 -0.29
CA SER A 218 -9.08 -5.19 -0.86
C SER A 218 -9.11 -5.31 -2.39
N MET A 219 -7.95 -5.21 -3.03
CA MET A 219 -7.84 -5.41 -4.48
C MET A 219 -8.11 -6.86 -4.90
N VAL A 220 -7.51 -7.84 -4.23
CA VAL A 220 -7.73 -9.27 -4.53
C VAL A 220 -9.18 -9.67 -4.29
N GLU A 221 -9.79 -9.17 -3.22
CA GLU A 221 -11.20 -9.41 -2.90
C GLU A 221 -12.14 -8.79 -3.95
N LYS A 222 -11.85 -7.57 -4.40
CA LYS A 222 -12.54 -6.96 -5.55
C LYS A 222 -12.37 -7.78 -6.82
N MET A 223 -11.16 -8.28 -7.13
CA MET A 223 -10.94 -9.12 -8.30
C MET A 223 -11.72 -10.44 -8.23
N MET A 224 -11.76 -11.10 -7.07
CA MET A 224 -12.53 -12.32 -6.86
C MET A 224 -14.05 -12.09 -6.95
N TYR A 225 -14.52 -10.97 -6.38
CA TYR A 225 -15.92 -10.55 -6.50
C TYR A 225 -16.28 -10.27 -7.97
N ASP A 226 -15.49 -9.47 -8.67
CA ASP A 226 -15.73 -9.13 -10.07
C ASP A 226 -15.65 -10.36 -11.00
N GLN A 227 -14.79 -11.33 -10.69
CA GLN A 227 -14.71 -12.59 -11.43
C GLN A 227 -15.96 -13.46 -11.22
N ARG A 228 -16.53 -13.46 -10.01
CA ARG A 228 -17.79 -14.15 -9.68
C ARG A 228 -19.02 -13.43 -10.27
N GLN A 229 -19.05 -12.10 -10.25
CA GLN A 229 -20.13 -11.33 -10.89
C GLN A 229 -20.13 -11.58 -12.41
N LYS A 230 -18.95 -11.60 -13.04
CA LYS A 230 -18.79 -11.95 -14.47
C LYS A 230 -19.28 -13.36 -14.79
N SER A 231 -18.99 -14.36 -13.95
CA SER A 231 -19.47 -15.73 -14.20
C SER A 231 -20.99 -15.86 -14.04
N MET A 232 -21.59 -15.04 -13.18
CA MET A 232 -23.05 -14.97 -12.99
C MET A 232 -23.74 -13.99 -13.95
N GLY A 233 -22.99 -13.26 -14.78
CA GLY A 233 -23.54 -12.27 -15.71
C GLY A 233 -24.06 -10.98 -15.05
N LEU A 234 -23.72 -10.74 -13.78
CA LEU A 234 -24.07 -9.54 -13.04
C LEU A 234 -23.01 -8.43 -13.25
N PRO A 235 -23.40 -7.15 -13.13
CA PRO A 235 -22.48 -6.02 -13.29
C PRO A 235 -21.34 -6.05 -12.25
N THR A 236 -20.12 -5.82 -12.72
CA THR A 236 -18.92 -5.71 -11.87
C THR A 236 -18.96 -4.48 -10.98
N SER A 237 -18.16 -4.44 -9.91
CA SER A 237 -18.14 -3.35 -8.93
C SER A 237 -18.00 -1.96 -9.56
N ASP A 238 -17.17 -1.81 -10.60
CA ASP A 238 -16.98 -0.53 -11.31
C ASP A 238 -18.18 -0.17 -12.21
N GLU A 239 -18.87 -1.16 -12.76
CA GLU A 239 -20.05 -0.96 -13.61
C GLU A 239 -21.26 -0.57 -12.76
N GLN A 240 -21.35 -1.14 -11.55
CA GLN A 240 -22.38 -0.80 -10.57
C GLN A 240 -22.22 0.63 -10.07
N LYS A 241 -20.97 1.06 -9.79
CA LYS A 241 -20.67 2.47 -9.49
C LYS A 241 -21.03 3.40 -10.65
N LYS A 242 -20.75 3.00 -11.88
CA LYS A 242 -21.09 3.77 -13.08
C LYS A 242 -22.61 3.91 -13.23
N GLN A 243 -23.37 2.84 -12.99
CA GLN A 243 -24.83 2.86 -12.98
C GLN A 243 -25.39 3.73 -11.86
N ASP A 244 -24.82 3.66 -10.65
CA ASP A 244 -25.23 4.52 -9.53
C ASP A 244 -24.94 6.00 -9.83
N ILE A 245 -23.80 6.30 -10.46
CA ILE A 245 -23.46 7.65 -10.90
C ILE A 245 -24.46 8.12 -11.96
N LEU A 246 -24.74 7.32 -12.98
CA LEU A 246 -25.72 7.64 -14.02
C LEU A 246 -27.13 7.83 -13.46
N LYS A 247 -27.57 6.96 -12.57
CA LYS A 247 -28.85 7.07 -11.88
C LYS A 247 -28.92 8.33 -11.05
N LYS A 248 -27.84 8.67 -10.34
CA LYS A 248 -27.73 9.93 -9.61
C LYS A 248 -27.81 11.14 -10.55
N TYR A 249 -27.23 11.07 -11.74
CA TYR A 249 -27.38 12.11 -12.76
C TYR A 249 -28.82 12.22 -13.28
N GLU A 250 -29.52 11.10 -13.49
CA GLU A 250 -30.92 11.07 -13.90
C GLU A 250 -31.84 11.65 -12.80
N ASP A 251 -31.63 11.26 -11.54
CA ASP A 251 -32.37 11.77 -10.39
C ASP A 251 -32.15 13.29 -10.25
N VAL A 252 -30.90 13.76 -10.38
CA VAL A 252 -30.58 15.20 -10.38
C VAL A 252 -31.24 15.91 -11.55
N ARG A 253 -31.25 15.31 -12.75
CA ARG A 253 -31.92 15.88 -13.94
C ARG A 253 -33.42 15.97 -13.73
N GLU A 254 -34.04 14.97 -13.11
CA GLU A 254 -35.47 14.95 -12.81
C GLU A 254 -35.85 16.01 -11.75
N VAL A 255 -35.03 16.16 -10.71
CA VAL A 255 -35.21 17.22 -9.71
C VAL A 255 -35.05 18.60 -10.35
N THR A 256 -34.04 18.80 -11.18
CA THR A 256 -33.80 20.08 -11.89
C THR A 256 -34.96 20.40 -12.84
N ALA A 257 -35.49 19.41 -13.56
CA ALA A 257 -36.64 19.59 -14.45
C ALA A 257 -37.93 19.94 -13.71
N LYS A 258 -38.16 19.36 -12.51
CA LYS A 258 -39.31 19.70 -11.66
C LYS A 258 -39.22 21.14 -11.10
N VAL A 259 -38.02 21.62 -10.80
CA VAL A 259 -37.81 23.01 -10.34
C VAL A 259 -38.11 24.01 -11.48
N VAL A 260 -37.57 23.77 -12.68
CA VAL A 260 -37.81 24.65 -13.85
C VAL A 260 -39.27 24.61 -14.33
N GLY A 261 -39.93 23.45 -14.24
CA GLY A 261 -41.36 23.32 -14.55
C GLY A 261 -42.26 24.14 -13.61
N ASN A 262 -41.89 24.26 -12.34
CA ASN A 262 -42.64 25.04 -11.35
C ASN A 262 -42.47 26.55 -11.57
N GLU A 263 -41.30 27.00 -12.04
CA GLU A 263 -41.06 28.42 -12.38
C GLU A 263 -41.88 28.89 -13.59
N ASN A 264 -42.06 28.04 -14.61
CA ASN A 264 -42.91 28.37 -15.77
C ASN A 264 -44.41 28.37 -15.43
N SER A 265 -44.87 27.50 -14.52
CA SER A 265 -46.25 27.53 -14.01
C SER A 265 -46.53 28.80 -13.19
N THR A 266 -45.55 29.25 -12.40
CA THR A 266 -45.67 30.47 -11.58
C THR A 266 -45.63 31.74 -12.44
N ARG A 267 -44.82 31.76 -13.51
CA ARG A 267 -44.78 32.88 -14.48
C ARG A 267 -46.06 33.02 -15.30
N HIS A 268 -46.72 31.93 -15.68
CA HIS A 268 -47.99 32.00 -16.43
C HIS A 268 -49.17 32.52 -15.59
N MET A 269 -49.20 32.23 -14.28
CA MET A 269 -50.21 32.80 -13.38
C MET A 269 -49.95 34.29 -13.05
N CYS A 270 -48.70 34.75 -13.03
CA CYS A 270 -48.42 36.18 -12.81
C CYS A 270 -48.70 37.07 -14.04
N CYS A 271 -48.52 36.57 -15.27
CA CYS A 271 -48.81 37.37 -16.47
C CYS A 271 -50.30 37.57 -16.74
N THR A 272 -51.19 36.69 -16.27
CA THR A 272 -52.64 36.86 -16.42
C THR A 272 -53.24 37.83 -15.39
N ALA A 273 -52.58 38.08 -14.26
CA ALA A 273 -53.05 39.03 -13.25
C ALA A 273 -52.68 40.50 -13.55
N ALA A 274 -51.71 40.76 -14.42
CA ALA A 274 -51.18 42.12 -14.66
C ALA A 274 -51.91 42.92 -15.77
N LEU A 275 -52.84 42.32 -16.52
CA LEU A 275 -53.51 42.96 -17.66
C LEU A 275 -54.89 43.58 -17.34
N LEU A 276 -55.33 43.59 -16.08
CA LEU A 276 -56.66 44.11 -15.68
C LEU A 276 -56.63 45.38 -14.79
N ALA A 277 -55.47 45.99 -14.56
CA ALA A 277 -55.38 47.22 -13.77
C ALA A 277 -55.04 48.43 -14.67
N VAL A 278 -56.01 48.88 -15.46
CA VAL A 278 -56.04 50.26 -16.01
C VAL A 278 -56.87 51.10 -15.03
N PRO A 279 -56.28 52.09 -14.33
CA PRO A 279 -57.08 53.05 -13.57
C PRO A 279 -57.63 54.12 -14.51
N GLU A 280 -58.97 54.25 -14.53
CA GLU A 280 -59.66 55.44 -15.04
C GLU A 280 -59.47 56.60 -14.06
N ASN A 281 -59.19 57.77 -14.66
CA ASN A 281 -59.21 59.15 -14.14
C ASN A 281 -58.04 59.66 -13.29
#